data_AF-A0AA91DCX5-F1
#
_entry.id   AF-A0AA91DCX5-F1
#
_cell.length_a   1.000
_cell.length_b   1.000
_cell.length_c   1.000
_cell.angle_alpha   90.00
_cell.angle_beta   90.00
_cell.angle_gamma   90.00
#
_symmetry.space_group_name_H-M   'P 1'
#
loop_
_entity.id
_entity.type
_entity.pdbx_description
1 polymer ?
#
loop_
_entity_poly.entity_id
_entity_poly.type
_entity_poly.pdbx_seq_one_letter_code
_entity_poly.pdbx_strand_id
1 'polypeptide(L)'
;MKLKHTLLAAGAAALTHLPTAQAALLDRGGGMLYDTVLNVTWLQDANYAKTSGYDADGKMDWHAAVAWADQLEFGGFSDWRLAGIKPVNGIAYNENFSDDGSTDYAWNVSSPNSELGYMYFVNLGLTAFQFPDGSDNPNFGIYRDGRTGGQTDVGLVKNLQSFNYWSGNEVPTRTGEAWFFDTALGSQQTWYKKNLGSDMYVWVVRDGDIAAVPLPGAVWLFASAVFAGLFANRRKSN
;
A
#
# COMPACT_ATOMS: atom_id res chain seq x y z
N MET A 1 68.34 -34.31 -3.55
CA MET A 1 67.06 -35.04 -3.52
C MET A 1 65.98 -34.12 -4.10
N LYS A 2 65.46 -34.44 -5.28
CA LYS A 2 64.38 -33.68 -5.95
C LYS A 2 63.05 -33.99 -5.28
N LEU A 3 62.18 -33.00 -5.03
CA LEU A 3 60.71 -33.17 -4.97
C LEU A 3 60.04 -31.79 -5.04
N LYS A 4 59.50 -31.41 -6.20
CA LYS A 4 58.10 -31.51 -6.69
C LYS A 4 57.24 -30.30 -6.26
N HIS A 5 56.87 -29.53 -7.28
CA HIS A 5 55.96 -28.39 -7.25
C HIS A 5 54.53 -28.86 -6.96
N THR A 6 53.78 -28.12 -6.15
CA THR A 6 52.33 -28.25 -6.05
C THR A 6 51.74 -26.85 -6.12
N LEU A 7 51.15 -26.53 -7.27
CA LEU A 7 50.32 -25.35 -7.48
C LEU A 7 48.94 -25.63 -6.87
N LEU A 8 48.54 -24.87 -5.86
CA LEU A 8 47.14 -24.74 -5.48
C LEU A 8 46.55 -23.53 -6.20
N ALA A 9 45.63 -23.78 -7.13
CA ALA A 9 44.75 -22.75 -7.67
C ALA A 9 43.62 -22.51 -6.65
N ALA A 10 43.65 -21.35 -5.99
CA ALA A 10 42.54 -20.88 -5.17
C ALA A 10 41.58 -20.09 -6.07
N GLY A 11 40.50 -20.74 -6.53
CA GLY A 11 39.38 -20.06 -7.18
C GLY A 11 38.51 -19.41 -6.11
N ALA A 12 38.55 -18.08 -6.01
CA ALA A 12 37.61 -17.33 -5.19
C ALA A 12 36.28 -17.21 -5.95
N ALA A 13 35.28 -17.99 -5.53
CA ALA A 13 33.90 -17.77 -5.96
C ALA A 13 33.37 -16.51 -5.26
N ALA A 14 33.20 -15.42 -6.01
CA ALA A 14 32.51 -14.23 -5.52
C ALA A 14 31.01 -14.56 -5.44
N LEU A 15 30.52 -14.78 -4.22
CA LEU A 15 29.09 -14.83 -3.94
C LEU A 15 28.53 -13.42 -4.15
N THR A 16 27.90 -13.19 -5.30
CA THR A 16 27.09 -11.98 -5.51
C THR A 16 25.83 -12.10 -4.66
N HIS A 17 25.81 -11.42 -3.53
CA HIS A 17 24.56 -11.15 -2.82
C HIS A 17 23.68 -10.28 -3.72
N LEU A 18 22.70 -10.90 -4.37
CA LEU A 18 21.59 -10.15 -4.97
C LEU A 18 20.84 -9.51 -3.80
N PRO A 19 20.60 -8.19 -3.81
CA PRO A 19 19.74 -7.58 -2.80
C PRO A 19 18.38 -8.27 -2.89
N THR A 20 17.91 -8.84 -1.78
CA THR A 20 16.51 -9.24 -1.66
C THR A 20 15.68 -8.02 -1.94
N ALA A 21 14.78 -8.09 -2.93
CA ALA A 21 13.86 -7.00 -3.24
C ALA A 21 13.05 -6.69 -1.98
N GLN A 22 13.47 -5.66 -1.24
CA GLN A 22 12.69 -5.11 -0.14
C GLN A 22 11.37 -4.65 -0.75
N ALA A 23 10.23 -5.00 -0.14
CA ALA A 23 8.94 -4.42 -0.50
C ALA A 23 9.11 -2.89 -0.50
N ALA A 24 8.98 -2.28 -1.67
CA ALA A 24 9.29 -0.88 -1.87
C ALA A 24 8.01 -0.17 -2.29
N LEU A 25 7.36 0.47 -1.31
CA LEU A 25 6.49 1.59 -1.63
C LEU A 25 7.39 2.74 -2.09
N LEU A 26 7.29 3.07 -3.36
CA LEU A 26 8.05 4.13 -3.98
C LEU A 26 7.16 5.36 -4.17
N ASP A 27 7.56 6.48 -3.59
CA ASP A 27 6.90 7.77 -3.84
C ASP A 27 7.10 8.20 -5.30
N ARG A 28 6.00 8.47 -6.01
CA ARG A 28 5.99 8.95 -7.40
C ARG A 28 5.76 10.45 -7.50
N GLY A 29 5.65 11.14 -6.37
CA GLY A 29 5.21 12.51 -6.28
C GLY A 29 3.73 12.66 -6.57
N GLY A 30 3.19 13.86 -6.34
CA GLY A 30 1.80 14.17 -6.66
C GLY A 30 0.77 13.36 -5.86
N GLY A 31 1.14 12.75 -4.73
CA GLY A 31 0.24 11.98 -3.88
C GLY A 31 0.04 10.53 -4.34
N MET A 32 1.01 9.91 -5.02
CA MET A 32 0.92 8.55 -5.53
C MET A 32 2.09 7.68 -5.07
N LEU A 33 1.81 6.46 -4.63
CA LEU A 33 2.80 5.50 -4.13
C LEU A 33 2.76 4.21 -4.95
N TYR A 34 3.84 3.88 -5.66
CA TYR A 34 3.92 2.63 -6.41
C TYR A 34 4.39 1.48 -5.52
N ASP A 35 3.63 0.40 -5.51
CA ASP A 35 4.00 -0.86 -4.87
C ASP A 35 4.64 -1.79 -5.91
N THR A 36 5.94 -2.03 -5.76
CA THR A 36 6.71 -2.86 -6.70
C THR A 36 6.38 -4.35 -6.65
N VAL A 37 5.73 -4.83 -5.57
CA VAL A 37 5.39 -6.26 -5.42
C VAL A 37 4.00 -6.53 -5.96
N LEU A 38 3.03 -5.71 -5.58
CA LEU A 38 1.65 -5.83 -6.06
C LEU A 38 1.50 -5.32 -7.51
N ASN A 39 2.46 -4.52 -7.98
CA ASN A 39 2.42 -3.82 -9.26
C ASN A 39 1.15 -2.95 -9.39
N VAL A 40 0.89 -2.16 -8.36
CA VAL A 40 -0.20 -1.18 -8.31
C VAL A 40 0.31 0.15 -7.78
N THR A 41 -0.34 1.24 -8.16
CA THR A 41 -0.09 2.56 -7.58
C THR A 41 -1.25 2.95 -6.68
N TRP A 42 -0.96 3.22 -5.42
CA TRP A 42 -1.90 3.69 -4.41
C TRP A 42 -2.03 5.21 -4.45
N LEU A 43 -3.22 5.72 -4.12
CA LEU A 43 -3.27 7.08 -3.58
C LEU A 43 -2.56 7.13 -2.23
N GLN A 44 -1.73 8.15 -2.05
CA GLN A 44 -1.01 8.38 -0.79
C GLN A 44 -1.97 8.72 0.36
N ASP A 45 -3.08 9.38 0.06
CA ASP A 45 -4.13 9.71 1.00
C ASP A 45 -5.14 8.56 1.12
N ALA A 46 -5.08 7.82 2.22
CA ALA A 46 -5.98 6.71 2.54
C ALA A 46 -7.38 7.18 3.00
N ASN A 47 -7.69 8.48 2.93
CA ASN A 47 -9.04 8.99 3.11
C ASN A 47 -9.35 10.10 2.09
N TYR A 48 -8.96 9.88 0.83
CA TYR A 48 -9.09 10.87 -0.22
C TYR A 48 -10.54 11.27 -0.52
N ALA A 49 -11.51 10.38 -0.31
CA ALA A 49 -12.94 10.72 -0.41
C ALA A 49 -13.31 11.92 0.47
N LYS A 50 -12.75 11.98 1.68
CA LYS A 50 -12.94 13.13 2.58
C LYS A 50 -12.12 14.35 2.17
N THR A 51 -10.82 14.16 1.90
CA THR A 51 -9.92 15.31 1.69
C THR A 51 -10.13 16.00 0.33
N SER A 52 -10.65 15.29 -0.66
CA SER A 52 -11.15 15.86 -1.92
C SER A 52 -12.47 16.63 -1.77
N GLY A 53 -13.17 16.45 -0.65
CA GLY A 53 -14.50 17.02 -0.40
C GLY A 53 -15.65 16.27 -1.08
N TYR A 54 -15.40 15.05 -1.59
CA TYR A 54 -16.44 14.21 -2.19
C TYR A 54 -17.44 13.72 -1.13
N ASP A 55 -16.94 13.30 0.02
CA ASP A 55 -17.75 12.88 1.17
C ASP A 55 -17.35 13.65 2.44
N ALA A 56 -18.29 13.84 3.37
CA ALA A 56 -18.08 14.64 4.57
C ALA A 56 -17.12 13.97 5.57
N ASP A 57 -17.20 12.64 5.72
CA ASP A 57 -16.34 11.89 6.63
C ASP A 57 -15.46 10.86 5.91
N GLY A 58 -15.71 10.60 4.63
CA GLY A 58 -14.97 9.68 3.77
C GLY A 58 -15.51 8.26 3.76
N LYS A 59 -16.64 8.02 4.42
CA LYS A 59 -17.27 6.71 4.49
C LYS A 59 -18.48 6.64 3.58
N MET A 60 -18.69 5.46 3.00
CA MET A 60 -19.84 5.23 2.14
C MET A 60 -20.16 3.74 2.05
N ASP A 61 -21.39 3.43 1.63
CA ASP A 61 -21.77 2.06 1.31
C ASP A 61 -20.94 1.54 0.11
N TRP A 62 -20.89 0.22 -0.05
CA TRP A 62 -19.99 -0.39 -1.03
C TRP A 62 -20.30 0.04 -2.48
N HIS A 63 -21.58 0.25 -2.80
CA HIS A 63 -21.97 0.66 -4.15
C HIS A 63 -21.52 2.09 -4.44
N ALA A 64 -21.66 2.99 -3.47
CA ALA A 64 -21.13 4.34 -3.56
C ALA A 64 -19.59 4.35 -3.64
N ALA A 65 -18.91 3.48 -2.89
CA ALA A 65 -17.45 3.35 -2.94
C ALA A 65 -16.93 2.96 -4.33
N VAL A 66 -17.54 1.95 -4.95
CA VAL A 66 -17.19 1.53 -6.30
C VAL A 66 -17.47 2.65 -7.30
N ALA A 67 -18.67 3.27 -7.23
CA ALA A 67 -19.04 4.35 -8.13
C ALA A 67 -18.13 5.58 -8.01
N TRP A 68 -17.67 5.92 -6.79
CA TRP A 68 -16.71 6.98 -6.56
C TRP A 68 -15.36 6.68 -7.20
N ALA A 69 -14.83 5.46 -7.00
CA ALA A 69 -13.56 5.05 -7.58
C ALA A 69 -13.59 5.07 -9.12
N ASP A 70 -14.67 4.56 -9.72
CA ASP A 70 -14.85 4.52 -11.19
C ASP A 70 -14.91 5.91 -11.84
N GLN A 71 -15.29 6.95 -11.08
CA GLN A 71 -15.40 8.34 -11.55
C GLN A 71 -14.17 9.19 -11.20
N LEU A 72 -13.25 8.64 -10.42
CA LEU A 72 -12.14 9.40 -9.88
C LEU A 72 -11.13 9.73 -10.98
N GLU A 73 -10.86 11.03 -11.16
CA GLU A 73 -9.72 11.52 -11.92
C GLU A 73 -8.66 12.08 -10.96
N PHE A 74 -7.48 11.45 -10.93
CA PHE A 74 -6.38 11.88 -10.08
C PHE A 74 -5.04 11.68 -10.78
N GLY A 75 -4.15 12.67 -10.68
CA GLY A 75 -2.81 12.58 -11.27
C GLY A 75 -2.79 12.48 -12.80
N GLY A 76 -3.90 12.84 -13.48
CA GLY A 76 -4.06 12.67 -14.93
C GLY A 76 -4.58 11.30 -15.36
N PHE A 77 -5.09 10.50 -14.41
CA PHE A 77 -5.58 9.15 -14.64
C PHE A 77 -7.02 8.97 -14.18
N SER A 78 -7.77 8.10 -14.85
CA SER A 78 -9.21 7.84 -14.61
C SER A 78 -9.56 6.36 -14.41
N ASP A 79 -8.56 5.47 -14.37
CA ASP A 79 -8.68 4.02 -14.18
C ASP A 79 -8.40 3.61 -12.73
N TRP A 80 -8.88 4.40 -11.78
CA TRP A 80 -8.82 4.09 -10.36
C TRP A 80 -9.89 3.07 -9.99
N ARG A 81 -9.57 2.18 -9.06
CA ARG A 81 -10.47 1.16 -8.51
C ARG A 81 -10.24 1.02 -7.03
N LEU A 82 -11.19 0.41 -6.33
CA LEU A 82 -10.93 -0.05 -4.96
C LEU A 82 -9.77 -1.05 -4.93
N ALA A 83 -9.01 -1.02 -3.84
CA ALA A 83 -8.08 -2.09 -3.55
C ALA A 83 -8.82 -3.43 -3.49
N GLY A 84 -8.27 -4.45 -4.14
CA GLY A 84 -8.93 -5.71 -4.39
C GLY A 84 -8.39 -6.87 -3.55
N ILE A 85 -9.09 -7.98 -3.66
CA ILE A 85 -8.74 -9.28 -3.12
C ILE A 85 -8.90 -10.36 -4.20
N LYS A 86 -8.01 -11.35 -4.16
CA LYS A 86 -8.09 -12.64 -4.83
C LYS A 86 -7.93 -13.75 -3.77
N PRO A 87 -8.36 -14.99 -4.05
CA PRO A 87 -8.16 -16.10 -3.14
C PRO A 87 -6.72 -16.22 -2.64
N VAL A 88 -6.49 -16.27 -1.33
CA VAL A 88 -5.16 -16.38 -0.72
C VAL A 88 -4.41 -17.60 -1.27
N ASN A 89 -5.10 -18.72 -1.46
CA ASN A 89 -4.55 -19.96 -2.02
C ASN A 89 -4.43 -19.96 -3.57
N GLY A 90 -4.88 -18.90 -4.25
CA GLY A 90 -4.89 -18.78 -5.72
C GLY A 90 -5.91 -19.65 -6.45
N ILE A 91 -6.79 -20.35 -5.73
CA ILE A 91 -7.75 -21.32 -6.29
C ILE A 91 -9.20 -20.85 -6.04
N ALA A 92 -9.59 -20.70 -4.78
CA ALA A 92 -10.96 -20.36 -4.39
C ALA A 92 -10.98 -19.72 -3.00
N TYR A 93 -11.93 -18.80 -2.79
CA TYR A 93 -12.11 -18.14 -1.51
C TYR A 93 -12.39 -19.18 -0.40
N ASN A 94 -11.61 -19.11 0.67
CA ASN A 94 -11.77 -19.88 1.88
C ASN A 94 -12.25 -18.97 3.00
N GLU A 95 -13.54 -19.08 3.31
CA GLU A 95 -14.22 -18.23 4.30
C GLU A 95 -14.21 -18.84 5.71
N ASN A 96 -13.47 -19.94 5.92
CA ASN A 96 -13.25 -20.46 7.27
C ASN A 96 -12.30 -19.53 8.02
N PHE A 97 -12.69 -19.10 9.21
CA PHE A 97 -11.88 -18.20 10.01
C PHE A 97 -10.52 -18.81 10.37
N SER A 98 -9.46 -18.02 10.25
CA SER A 98 -8.11 -18.36 10.73
C SER A 98 -7.41 -17.19 11.41
N ASP A 99 -6.52 -17.50 12.35
CA ASP A 99 -5.70 -16.50 13.05
C ASP A 99 -4.38 -16.20 12.33
N ASP A 100 -3.95 -17.03 11.37
CA ASP A 100 -2.62 -17.00 10.77
C ASP A 100 -2.57 -16.43 9.34
N GLY A 101 -3.71 -16.00 8.80
CA GLY A 101 -3.81 -15.47 7.44
C GLY A 101 -3.79 -16.52 6.34
N SER A 102 -3.96 -17.81 6.68
CA SER A 102 -4.00 -18.90 5.71
C SER A 102 -5.31 -18.97 4.90
N THR A 103 -6.34 -18.25 5.33
CA THR A 103 -7.65 -18.18 4.68
C THR A 103 -8.01 -16.76 4.27
N ASP A 104 -9.08 -16.60 3.48
CA ASP A 104 -9.53 -15.28 3.01
C ASP A 104 -10.34 -14.53 4.08
N TYR A 105 -10.83 -15.23 5.11
CA TYR A 105 -11.53 -14.62 6.24
C TYR A 105 -10.67 -14.82 7.48
N ALA A 106 -9.81 -13.86 7.84
CA ALA A 106 -8.75 -14.11 8.81
C ALA A 106 -8.11 -12.85 9.39
N TRP A 107 -7.43 -13.03 10.52
CA TRP A 107 -6.34 -12.13 10.93
C TRP A 107 -5.10 -12.38 10.07
N ASN A 108 -4.13 -11.47 10.11
CA ASN A 108 -2.78 -11.69 9.57
C ASN A 108 -2.70 -12.05 8.07
N VAL A 109 -3.70 -11.67 7.26
CA VAL A 109 -3.67 -11.90 5.80
C VAL A 109 -2.63 -11.00 5.13
N SER A 110 -1.38 -11.47 5.04
CA SER A 110 -0.25 -10.77 4.41
C SER A 110 0.02 -11.21 2.97
N SER A 111 -0.90 -11.95 2.35
CA SER A 111 -0.75 -12.44 0.98
C SER A 111 -0.79 -11.29 -0.02
N PRO A 112 0.03 -11.28 -1.09
CA PRO A 112 -0.08 -10.30 -2.17
C PRO A 112 -1.40 -10.39 -2.95
N ASN A 113 -2.21 -11.42 -2.71
CA ASN A 113 -3.56 -11.50 -3.23
C ASN A 113 -4.57 -10.64 -2.46
N SER A 114 -4.20 -10.07 -1.30
CA SER A 114 -4.98 -9.07 -0.58
C SER A 114 -4.24 -7.74 -0.62
N GLU A 115 -4.69 -6.80 -1.44
CA GLU A 115 -3.96 -5.54 -1.62
C GLU A 115 -3.95 -4.72 -0.31
N LEU A 116 -5.09 -4.63 0.40
CA LEU A 116 -5.18 -3.95 1.70
C LEU A 116 -4.40 -4.69 2.79
N GLY A 117 -4.49 -6.02 2.84
CA GLY A 117 -3.75 -6.83 3.80
C GLY A 117 -2.24 -6.74 3.60
N TYR A 118 -1.78 -6.83 2.36
CA TYR A 118 -0.36 -6.68 2.01
C TYR A 118 0.15 -5.27 2.34
N MET A 119 -0.62 -4.23 2.01
CA MET A 119 -0.33 -2.86 2.41
C MET A 119 -0.18 -2.74 3.94
N TYR A 120 -1.13 -3.27 4.71
CA TYR A 120 -1.14 -3.18 6.16
C TYR A 120 0.04 -3.93 6.82
N PHE A 121 0.19 -5.22 6.51
CA PHE A 121 1.15 -6.08 7.19
C PHE A 121 2.57 -5.95 6.65
N VAL A 122 2.72 -5.88 5.32
CA VAL A 122 4.04 -5.97 4.68
C VAL A 122 4.61 -4.59 4.43
N ASN A 123 3.84 -3.70 3.78
CA ASN A 123 4.36 -2.38 3.43
C ASN A 123 4.45 -1.45 4.64
N LEU A 124 3.43 -1.45 5.50
CA LEU A 124 3.40 -0.61 6.69
C LEU A 124 3.96 -1.32 7.93
N GLY A 125 4.17 -2.63 7.89
CA GLY A 125 4.71 -3.39 9.03
C GLY A 125 3.81 -3.34 10.26
N LEU A 126 2.49 -3.19 10.08
CA LEU A 126 1.51 -3.20 11.18
C LEU A 126 1.18 -4.64 11.57
N THR A 127 0.53 -4.80 12.71
CA THR A 127 0.24 -6.13 13.29
C THR A 127 -1.21 -6.24 13.71
N ALA A 128 -1.78 -7.44 13.59
CA ALA A 128 -3.16 -7.72 13.95
C ALA A 128 -3.34 -7.83 15.47
N PHE A 129 -4.60 -7.80 15.91
CA PHE A 129 -5.01 -7.98 17.30
C PHE A 129 -4.60 -9.35 17.87
N GLN A 130 -4.66 -10.41 17.08
CA GLN A 130 -4.16 -11.73 17.48
C GLN A 130 -2.88 -12.08 16.70
N PHE A 131 -1.92 -12.69 17.39
CA PHE A 131 -0.81 -13.36 16.74
C PHE A 131 -1.28 -14.66 16.05
N PRO A 132 -0.49 -15.21 15.11
CA PRO A 132 -0.82 -16.48 14.47
C PRO A 132 -0.98 -17.68 15.41
N ASP A 133 -0.47 -17.60 16.64
CA ASP A 133 -0.66 -18.63 17.68
C ASP A 133 -1.95 -18.44 18.51
N GLY A 134 -2.77 -17.45 18.15
CA GLY A 134 -4.05 -17.12 18.78
C GLY A 134 -3.94 -16.22 20.02
N SER A 135 -2.73 -15.87 20.46
CA SER A 135 -2.55 -14.99 21.62
C SER A 135 -2.78 -13.51 21.27
N ASP A 136 -3.25 -12.74 22.25
CA ASP A 136 -3.50 -11.30 22.07
C ASP A 136 -2.19 -10.53 21.90
N ASN A 137 -2.14 -9.69 20.89
CA ASN A 137 -1.06 -8.74 20.65
C ASN A 137 -1.46 -7.37 21.20
N PRO A 138 -0.76 -6.79 22.19
CA PRO A 138 -1.10 -5.48 22.73
C PRO A 138 -0.69 -4.30 21.83
N ASN A 139 0.13 -4.54 20.80
CA ASN A 139 0.70 -3.49 19.94
C ASN A 139 0.03 -3.46 18.55
N PHE A 140 -1.20 -3.94 18.45
CA PHE A 140 -1.94 -3.97 17.18
C PHE A 140 -2.38 -2.57 16.72
N GLY A 141 -2.90 -2.51 15.49
CA GLY A 141 -3.54 -1.31 14.96
C GLY A 141 -2.54 -0.27 14.42
N ILE A 142 -3.10 0.78 13.80
CA ILE A 142 -2.32 1.82 13.10
C ILE A 142 -1.43 2.67 14.02
N TYR A 143 -1.73 2.70 15.33
CA TYR A 143 -0.94 3.41 16.34
C TYR A 143 0.13 2.54 17.02
N ARG A 144 0.08 1.22 16.82
CA ARG A 144 1.02 0.22 17.40
C ARG A 144 1.02 0.15 18.92
N ASP A 145 -0.08 0.53 19.54
CA ASP A 145 -0.28 0.54 21.00
C ASP A 145 -1.63 -0.08 21.42
N GLY A 146 -2.30 -0.76 20.47
CA GLY A 146 -3.59 -1.40 20.69
C GLY A 146 -4.77 -0.44 20.80
N ARG A 147 -4.56 0.86 20.58
CA ARG A 147 -5.66 1.82 20.51
C ARG A 147 -6.43 1.68 19.20
N THR A 148 -7.76 1.73 19.29
CA THR A 148 -8.66 1.82 18.14
C THR A 148 -9.28 3.23 18.01
N GLY A 149 -9.70 3.56 16.79
CA GLY A 149 -10.36 4.81 16.45
C GLY A 149 -9.41 5.99 16.17
N GLY A 150 -9.86 6.88 15.29
CA GLY A 150 -9.09 8.04 14.84
C GLY A 150 -8.26 7.77 13.58
N GLN A 151 -7.30 8.64 13.32
CA GLN A 151 -6.47 8.63 12.11
C GLN A 151 -5.01 8.94 12.42
N THR A 152 -4.09 8.41 11.62
CA THR A 152 -2.67 8.76 11.66
C THR A 152 -2.01 8.59 10.30
N ASP A 153 -0.88 9.25 10.10
CA ASP A 153 0.03 8.94 9.01
C ASP A 153 0.91 7.76 9.39
N VAL A 154 1.17 6.84 8.45
CA VAL A 154 2.07 5.68 8.65
C VAL A 154 3.07 5.64 7.50
N GLY A 155 4.31 6.01 7.78
CA GLY A 155 5.35 6.12 6.76
C GLY A 155 4.96 7.12 5.65
N LEU A 156 4.89 6.65 4.42
CA LEU A 156 4.47 7.45 3.27
C LEU A 156 2.95 7.62 3.17
N VAL A 157 2.16 6.75 3.80
CA VAL A 157 0.68 6.78 3.73
C VAL A 157 0.14 7.86 4.66
N LYS A 158 -0.84 8.61 4.16
CA LYS A 158 -1.47 9.75 4.83
C LYS A 158 -2.92 9.47 5.19
N ASN A 159 -3.39 10.04 6.29
CA ASN A 159 -4.78 9.95 6.74
C ASN A 159 -5.33 8.52 6.87
N LEU A 160 -4.48 7.55 7.24
CA LEU A 160 -4.94 6.18 7.47
C LEU A 160 -5.88 6.16 8.68
N GLN A 161 -7.08 5.65 8.48
CA GLN A 161 -8.12 5.59 9.51
C GLN A 161 -8.00 4.27 10.27
N SER A 162 -8.31 4.28 11.57
CA SER A 162 -8.43 3.07 12.39
C SER A 162 -9.87 2.56 12.30
N PHE A 163 -10.22 1.92 11.18
CA PHE A 163 -11.58 1.49 10.88
C PHE A 163 -11.59 0.50 9.70
N ASN A 164 -12.78 0.10 9.26
CA ASN A 164 -12.96 -0.76 8.10
C ASN A 164 -12.74 0.01 6.78
N TYR A 165 -12.14 -0.69 5.82
CA TYR A 165 -11.92 -0.26 4.44
C TYR A 165 -12.54 -1.26 3.47
N TRP A 166 -13.39 -0.79 2.56
CA TRP A 166 -13.97 -1.64 1.52
C TRP A 166 -12.91 -2.20 0.57
N SER A 167 -13.04 -3.48 0.23
CA SER A 167 -12.38 -4.08 -0.93
C SER A 167 -13.28 -4.02 -2.15
N GLY A 168 -12.68 -3.98 -3.35
CA GLY A 168 -13.38 -3.93 -4.63
C GLY A 168 -14.16 -5.19 -5.02
N ASN A 169 -14.09 -6.25 -4.21
CA ASN A 169 -14.67 -7.54 -4.58
C ASN A 169 -15.92 -7.87 -3.75
N GLU A 170 -16.98 -8.22 -4.47
CA GLU A 170 -18.16 -8.89 -3.91
C GLU A 170 -17.81 -10.34 -3.50
N VAL A 171 -18.50 -10.86 -2.49
CA VAL A 171 -18.40 -12.28 -2.11
C VAL A 171 -19.14 -13.13 -3.14
N PRO A 172 -18.47 -14.06 -3.87
CA PRO A 172 -19.11 -14.75 -5.00
C PRO A 172 -20.34 -15.59 -4.65
N THR A 173 -20.37 -16.15 -3.44
CA THR A 173 -21.46 -17.02 -2.94
C THR A 173 -22.56 -16.23 -2.22
N ARG A 174 -22.28 -14.98 -1.83
CA ARG A 174 -23.14 -14.12 -1.01
C ARG A 174 -23.17 -12.73 -1.62
N THR A 175 -23.85 -12.59 -2.76
CA THR A 175 -23.88 -11.35 -3.57
C THR A 175 -24.51 -10.14 -2.89
N GLY A 176 -25.00 -10.26 -1.65
CA GLY A 176 -25.37 -9.14 -0.78
C GLY A 176 -24.21 -8.55 0.02
N GLU A 177 -23.04 -9.19 -0.02
CA GLU A 177 -21.87 -8.87 0.79
C GLU A 177 -20.63 -8.58 -0.07
N ALA A 178 -19.72 -7.80 0.49
CA ALA A 178 -18.40 -7.54 -0.07
C ALA A 178 -17.32 -7.75 0.99
N TRP A 179 -16.09 -7.94 0.51
CA TRP A 179 -14.92 -8.02 1.36
C TRP A 179 -14.55 -6.64 1.90
N PHE A 180 -13.99 -6.61 3.11
CA PHE A 180 -13.37 -5.43 3.69
C PHE A 180 -12.13 -5.82 4.50
N PHE A 181 -11.28 -4.83 4.78
CA PHE A 181 -10.15 -4.97 5.68
C PHE A 181 -10.30 -4.01 6.86
N ASP A 182 -10.21 -4.52 8.08
CA ASP A 182 -10.19 -3.75 9.31
C ASP A 182 -8.76 -3.33 9.64
N THR A 183 -8.44 -2.05 9.51
CA THR A 183 -7.11 -1.53 9.87
C THR A 183 -6.98 -1.26 11.37
N ALA A 184 -8.08 -1.17 12.11
CA ALA A 184 -8.07 -1.05 13.56
C ALA A 184 -7.58 -2.35 14.20
N LEU A 185 -8.01 -3.50 13.68
CA LEU A 185 -7.69 -4.80 14.26
C LEU A 185 -6.78 -5.68 13.38
N GLY A 186 -6.63 -5.40 12.09
CA GLY A 186 -5.84 -6.20 11.15
C GLY A 186 -6.54 -7.47 10.66
N SER A 187 -7.85 -7.43 10.39
CA SER A 187 -8.60 -8.59 9.84
C SER A 187 -9.13 -8.33 8.46
N GLN A 188 -9.19 -9.38 7.65
CA GLN A 188 -9.97 -9.45 6.43
C GLN A 188 -11.28 -10.20 6.68
N GLN A 189 -12.40 -9.57 6.36
CA GLN A 189 -13.74 -10.10 6.63
C GLN A 189 -14.72 -9.71 5.52
N THR A 190 -15.99 -10.10 5.66
CA THR A 190 -17.08 -9.73 4.76
C THR A 190 -18.18 -8.99 5.51
N TRP A 191 -18.86 -8.09 4.83
CA TRP A 191 -20.06 -7.43 5.37
C TRP A 191 -21.06 -7.12 4.27
N TYR A 192 -22.31 -6.87 4.66
CA TYR A 192 -23.36 -6.46 3.73
C TYR A 192 -22.99 -5.16 3.03
N LYS A 193 -23.22 -5.09 1.71
CA LYS A 193 -22.89 -3.92 0.89
C LYS A 193 -23.75 -2.70 1.20
N LYS A 194 -24.92 -2.91 1.80
CA LYS A 194 -25.90 -1.86 2.12
C LYS A 194 -26.81 -2.27 3.28
N ASN A 195 -26.48 -1.81 4.48
CA ASN A 195 -27.28 -1.90 5.70
C ASN A 195 -26.92 -0.75 6.68
N LEU A 196 -27.61 -0.69 7.81
CA LEU A 196 -27.20 0.19 8.91
C LEU A 196 -25.79 -0.20 9.37
N GLY A 197 -24.83 0.70 9.19
CA GLY A 197 -23.41 0.47 9.54
C GLY A 197 -22.54 -0.08 8.41
N SER A 198 -23.00 -0.05 7.15
CA SER A 198 -22.17 -0.38 5.98
C SER A 198 -21.24 0.75 5.53
N ASP A 199 -21.29 1.92 6.15
CA ASP A 199 -20.43 3.03 5.72
C ASP A 199 -19.00 2.78 6.21
N MET A 200 -18.10 2.49 5.27
CA MET A 200 -16.70 2.21 5.53
C MET A 200 -15.83 3.15 4.69
N TYR A 201 -14.56 3.29 5.09
CA TYR A 201 -13.60 4.06 4.33
C TYR A 201 -13.24 3.37 3.02
N VAL A 202 -12.65 4.14 2.13
CA VAL A 202 -12.35 3.72 0.78
C VAL A 202 -10.93 4.12 0.44
N TRP A 203 -10.14 3.16 -0.06
CA TRP A 203 -8.79 3.40 -0.52
C TRP A 203 -8.59 2.79 -1.89
N VAL A 204 -8.14 3.62 -2.83
CA VAL A 204 -8.07 3.29 -4.24
C VAL A 204 -6.65 3.04 -4.71
N VAL A 205 -6.58 2.20 -5.73
CA VAL A 205 -5.38 1.87 -6.46
C VAL A 205 -5.65 1.94 -7.96
N ARG A 206 -4.59 2.00 -8.73
CA ARG A 206 -4.59 1.73 -10.17
C ARG A 206 -3.55 0.65 -10.46
N ASP A 207 -3.73 -0.07 -11.56
CA ASP A 207 -2.74 -1.07 -11.97
C ASP A 207 -1.48 -0.41 -12.56
N GLY A 208 -0.34 -1.02 -12.27
CA GLY A 208 0.96 -0.65 -12.83
C GLY A 208 1.65 0.53 -12.15
N ASP A 209 2.86 0.78 -12.62
CA ASP A 209 3.68 1.94 -12.26
C ASP A 209 3.26 3.18 -13.08
N ILE A 210 3.62 4.35 -12.55
CA ILE A 210 3.53 5.62 -13.24
C ILE A 210 4.92 6.27 -13.29
N ALA A 211 5.19 7.05 -14.35
CA ALA A 211 6.40 7.85 -14.36
C ALA A 211 6.36 8.86 -13.20
N ALA A 212 7.46 9.03 -12.49
CA ALA A 212 7.55 10.03 -11.43
C ALA A 212 7.16 11.41 -11.97
N VAL A 213 6.21 12.07 -11.31
CA VAL A 213 5.74 13.40 -11.71
C VAL A 213 6.80 14.41 -11.28
N PRO A 214 7.50 15.09 -12.21
CA PRO A 214 8.50 16.09 -11.84
C PRO A 214 7.79 17.23 -11.12
N LEU A 215 8.24 17.57 -9.90
CA LEU A 215 7.73 18.75 -9.20
C LEU A 215 7.90 19.99 -10.09
N PRO A 216 6.82 20.70 -10.48
CA PRO A 216 6.90 21.80 -11.44
C PRO A 216 7.83 22.95 -11.03
N GLY A 217 8.25 23.04 -9.75
CA GLY A 217 9.09 24.11 -9.22
C GLY A 217 10.61 23.86 -9.23
N ALA A 218 11.09 22.61 -9.29
CA ALA A 218 12.52 22.35 -9.11
C ALA A 218 13.32 22.58 -10.40
N VAL A 219 12.74 22.30 -11.57
CA VAL A 219 13.42 22.41 -12.87
C VAL A 219 13.78 23.87 -13.20
N TRP A 220 12.94 24.84 -12.80
CA TRP A 220 13.20 26.26 -13.00
C TRP A 220 14.21 26.85 -12.01
N LEU A 221 14.30 26.32 -10.78
CA LEU A 221 15.30 26.76 -9.79
C LEU A 221 16.72 26.34 -10.19
N PHE A 222 16.89 25.15 -10.78
CA PHE A 222 18.20 24.74 -11.28
C PHE A 222 18.60 25.46 -12.57
N ALA A 223 17.65 25.73 -13.47
CA ALA A 223 17.93 26.53 -14.67
C ALA A 223 18.32 27.99 -14.31
N SER A 224 17.60 28.63 -13.38
CA SER A 224 17.90 30.02 -12.99
C SER A 224 19.23 30.19 -12.23
N ALA A 225 19.63 29.20 -11.42
CA ALA A 225 20.93 29.21 -10.73
C ALA A 225 22.12 29.08 -11.71
N VAL A 226 21.99 28.27 -12.76
CA VAL A 226 23.04 28.11 -13.79
C VAL A 226 23.16 29.37 -14.67
N PHE A 227 22.04 30.00 -15.03
CA PHE A 227 22.07 31.25 -15.79
C PHE A 227 22.64 32.42 -14.96
N ALA A 228 22.28 32.55 -13.67
CA ALA A 228 22.82 33.61 -12.82
C ALA A 228 24.34 33.50 -12.58
N GLY A 229 24.87 32.27 -12.45
CA GLY A 229 26.31 32.03 -12.28
C GLY A 229 27.17 32.39 -13.50
N LEU A 230 26.63 32.25 -14.71
CA LEU A 230 27.37 32.53 -15.96
C LEU A 230 27.52 34.04 -16.26
N PHE A 231 26.64 34.90 -15.75
CA PHE A 231 26.73 36.36 -15.94
C PHE A 231 27.47 37.10 -14.83
N ALA A 232 27.58 36.51 -13.63
CA ALA A 232 28.31 37.11 -12.52
C ALA A 232 29.84 37.14 -12.72
N ASN A 233 30.38 36.28 -13.60
CA ASN A 233 31.83 36.11 -13.80
C ASN A 233 32.46 36.98 -14.91
N ARG A 234 31.70 37.90 -15.53
CA ARG A 234 32.19 38.75 -16.64
C ARG A 234 32.39 40.24 -16.31
N ARG A 235 32.37 40.62 -15.02
CA ARG A 235 32.64 42.01 -14.61
C ARG A 235 33.77 42.12 -13.59
N LYS A 236 35.01 41.81 -13.97
CA LYS A 236 36.24 42.47 -13.47
C LYS A 236 37.42 42.24 -14.43
N SER A 237 37.70 43.22 -15.28
CA SER A 237 39.09 43.62 -15.62
C SER A 237 39.05 44.99 -16.29
N ASN A 238 39.45 46.02 -15.53
CA ASN A 238 40.09 47.21 -16.09
C ASN A 238 41.59 46.92 -16.17
#